data_AF-A0AAD2K5C1-F1
#
_entry.id   AF-A0AAD2K5C1-F1
#
_cell.length_a   1.000
_cell.length_b   1.000
_cell.length_c   1.000
_cell.angle_alpha   90.00
_cell.angle_beta   90.00
_cell.angle_gamma   90.00
#
_symmetry.space_group_name_H-M   'P 1'
#
loop_
_entity.id
_entity.type
_entity.pdbx_description
1 polymer ?
#
loop_
_entity_poly.entity_id
_entity_poly.type
_entity_poly.pdbx_seq_one_letter_code
_entity_poly.pdbx_strand_id
1 'polypeptide(L)'
;MAAERASALSDPDKDVPVPTGPPPPTIKFSWRNTVPCPRRVYITDTAQAEIEMSIFQGPCGLDIEWKPTFVKGGAENPNLKTFLEDPLIVKAGVGIQGDATKMFRDYRVDIRGCVDLSYLARTVDNARWKGSYSQPIGLARLIATYEDRLLVKGKITRSNWERNQLSVEQQEYAANGGSRPRSTASPRLRIR
;
A
#
# COMPACT_ATOMS: atom_id res chain seq x y z
N MET A 1 5.22 -32.67 -67.53
CA MET A 1 4.41 -32.02 -66.49
C MET A 1 5.30 -31.75 -65.29
N ALA A 2 5.89 -30.55 -65.21
CA ALA A 2 6.64 -30.11 -64.04
C ALA A 2 5.76 -29.08 -63.31
N ALA A 3 5.38 -29.39 -62.07
CA ALA A 3 4.56 -28.50 -61.25
C ALA A 3 5.45 -27.50 -60.52
N GLU A 4 5.24 -26.22 -60.81
CA GLU A 4 5.85 -25.07 -60.17
C GLU A 4 5.26 -24.88 -58.76
N ARG A 5 6.11 -24.86 -57.73
CA ARG A 5 5.72 -24.54 -56.35
C ARG A 5 6.11 -23.10 -56.04
N ALA A 6 5.12 -22.20 -55.99
CA ALA A 6 5.29 -20.84 -55.50
C ALA A 6 5.55 -20.85 -53.97
N SER A 7 6.68 -20.27 -53.56
CA SER A 7 7.04 -20.03 -52.16
C SER A 7 6.36 -18.74 -51.68
N ALA A 8 5.36 -18.87 -50.82
CA ALA A 8 4.75 -17.72 -50.15
C ALA A 8 5.72 -17.18 -49.08
N LEU A 9 6.26 -15.97 -49.31
CA LEU A 9 6.94 -15.18 -48.30
C LEU A 9 5.91 -14.68 -47.28
N SER A 10 6.01 -15.13 -46.03
CA SER A 10 5.21 -14.64 -44.91
C SER A 10 5.79 -13.32 -44.39
N ASP A 11 4.97 -12.26 -44.35
CA ASP A 11 5.30 -10.97 -43.73
C ASP A 11 5.75 -11.16 -42.27
N PRO A 12 6.95 -10.69 -41.88
CA PRO A 12 7.49 -10.88 -40.53
C PRO A 12 6.84 -10.00 -39.45
N ASP A 13 5.83 -9.18 -39.79
CA ASP A 13 5.27 -8.14 -38.92
C ASP A 13 3.87 -8.48 -38.37
N LYS A 14 3.37 -9.70 -38.57
CA LYS A 14 1.99 -10.09 -38.18
C LYS A 14 1.84 -10.67 -36.76
N ASP A 15 2.92 -10.79 -35.99
CA ASP A 15 2.89 -11.44 -34.67
C ASP A 15 3.24 -10.52 -33.49
N VAL A 16 3.16 -9.19 -33.64
CA VAL A 16 3.25 -8.31 -32.47
C VAL A 16 1.85 -8.21 -31.83
N PRO A 17 1.61 -8.79 -30.64
CA PRO A 17 0.32 -8.69 -29.99
C PRO A 17 0.12 -7.22 -29.59
N VAL A 18 -0.86 -6.56 -30.22
CA VAL A 18 -1.29 -5.22 -29.78
C VAL A 18 -1.82 -5.36 -28.35
N PRO A 19 -1.24 -4.68 -27.35
CA PRO A 19 -1.71 -4.78 -25.98
C PRO A 19 -3.15 -4.26 -25.88
N THR A 20 -4.09 -5.15 -25.56
CA THR A 20 -5.55 -4.90 -25.55
C THR A 20 -6.04 -4.14 -24.31
N GLY A 21 -5.25 -3.19 -23.81
CA GLY A 21 -5.60 -2.37 -22.65
C GLY A 21 -5.21 -0.90 -22.85
N PRO A 22 -5.83 0.02 -22.09
CA PRO A 22 -5.34 1.39 -22.03
C PRO A 22 -3.84 1.39 -21.66
N PRO A 23 -3.04 2.32 -22.21
CA PRO A 23 -1.62 2.37 -21.93
C PRO A 23 -1.38 2.46 -20.41
N PRO A 24 -0.35 1.79 -19.86
CA PRO A 24 -0.03 1.88 -18.45
C PRO A 24 0.12 3.35 -18.02
N PRO A 25 -0.38 3.73 -16.83
CA PRO A 25 -0.21 5.10 -16.36
C PRO A 25 1.28 5.44 -16.26
N THR A 26 1.65 6.59 -16.80
CA THR A 26 3.04 7.07 -16.82
C THR A 26 3.33 8.09 -15.72
N ILE A 27 2.27 8.72 -15.19
CA ILE A 27 2.38 9.71 -14.11
C ILE A 27 2.66 8.97 -12.80
N LYS A 28 3.80 9.24 -12.18
CA LYS A 28 4.19 8.62 -10.90
C LYS A 28 3.24 9.07 -9.77
N PHE A 29 2.82 8.12 -8.95
CA PHE A 29 2.13 8.43 -7.70
C PHE A 29 3.11 9.07 -6.72
N SER A 30 2.71 10.19 -6.12
CA SER A 30 3.44 10.86 -5.04
C SER A 30 2.44 11.41 -4.06
N TRP A 31 2.52 10.97 -2.80
CA TRP A 31 1.68 11.48 -1.72
C TRP A 31 1.70 13.01 -1.62
N ARG A 32 2.84 13.67 -1.95
CA ARG A 32 2.98 15.13 -1.90
C ARG A 32 2.05 15.86 -2.87
N ASN A 33 1.79 15.24 -4.03
CA ASN A 33 1.09 15.88 -5.14
C ASN A 33 -0.37 15.43 -5.21
N THR A 34 -0.74 14.37 -4.48
CA THR A 34 -2.10 13.79 -4.51
C THR A 34 -2.97 14.17 -3.33
N VAL A 35 -2.42 14.73 -2.25
CA VAL A 35 -3.21 15.24 -1.11
C VAL A 35 -3.07 16.76 -0.98
N PRO A 36 -4.17 17.50 -0.78
CA PRO A 36 -4.10 18.90 -0.43
C PRO A 36 -3.48 19.05 0.97
N CYS A 37 -2.42 19.86 1.07
CA CYS A 37 -1.67 20.16 2.29
C CYS A 37 -1.11 18.92 3.04
N PRO A 38 -0.14 18.21 2.46
CA PRO A 38 0.47 17.03 3.08
C PRO A 38 1.25 17.39 4.36
N ARG A 39 0.84 16.87 5.52
CA ARG A 39 1.65 16.89 6.75
C ARG A 39 2.32 15.53 6.94
N ARG A 40 3.65 15.48 6.90
CA ARG A 40 4.45 14.29 7.23
C ARG A 40 5.09 14.50 8.59
N VAL A 41 4.88 13.53 9.47
CA VAL A 41 5.54 13.46 10.77
C VAL A 41 6.40 12.20 10.79
N TYR A 42 7.69 12.35 11.08
CA TYR A 42 8.58 11.22 11.32
C TYR A 42 8.82 11.15 12.82
N ILE A 43 8.28 10.10 13.45
CA ILE A 43 8.25 9.95 14.90
C ILE A 43 9.27 8.89 15.28
N THR A 44 10.21 9.25 16.15
CA THR A 44 11.20 8.33 16.73
C THR A 44 11.18 8.31 18.25
N ASP A 45 10.32 9.14 18.84
CA ASP A 45 10.19 9.32 20.29
C ASP A 45 8.75 9.03 20.74
N THR A 46 8.61 8.41 21.90
CA THR A 46 7.32 7.99 22.46
C THR A 46 6.49 9.20 22.86
N ALA A 47 7.09 10.26 23.43
CA ALA A 47 6.33 11.44 23.82
C ALA A 47 5.77 12.18 22.59
N GLN A 48 6.56 12.28 21.52
CA GLN A 48 6.06 12.81 20.24
C GLN A 48 4.95 11.94 19.65
N ALA A 49 5.05 10.60 19.75
CA ALA A 49 4.01 9.69 19.31
C ALA A 49 2.69 9.88 20.08
N GLU A 50 2.75 10.09 21.38
CA GLU A 50 1.56 10.36 22.20
C GLU A 50 0.85 11.67 21.82
N ILE A 51 1.62 12.74 21.60
CA ILE A 51 1.08 14.04 21.17
C ILE A 51 0.39 13.90 19.83
N GLU A 52 1.06 13.31 18.84
CA GLU A 52 0.53 13.16 17.49
C GLU A 52 -0.68 12.24 17.44
N MET A 53 -0.71 11.21 18.29
CA MET A 53 -1.87 10.33 18.42
C MET A 53 -3.06 11.02 19.09
N SER A 54 -2.82 11.90 20.08
CA SER A 54 -3.89 12.61 20.79
C SER A 54 -4.71 13.53 19.89
N ILE A 55 -4.10 14.07 18.83
CA ILE A 55 -4.75 14.95 17.85
C ILE A 55 -5.28 14.21 16.63
N PHE A 56 -5.04 12.90 16.53
CA PHE A 56 -5.43 12.10 15.39
C PHE A 56 -6.92 11.76 15.43
N GLN A 57 -7.67 12.10 14.38
CA GLN A 57 -9.07 11.74 14.25
C GLN A 57 -9.39 11.24 12.84
N GLY A 58 -10.18 10.17 12.76
CA GLY A 58 -10.76 9.67 11.51
C GLY A 58 -10.23 8.30 11.08
N PRO A 59 -10.80 7.74 10.00
CA PRO A 59 -10.28 6.52 9.41
C PRO A 59 -8.84 6.76 8.92
N CYS A 60 -8.00 5.74 8.89
CA CYS A 60 -6.61 5.89 8.50
C CYS A 60 -6.20 4.87 7.43
N GLY A 61 -5.29 5.28 6.55
CA GLY A 61 -4.48 4.31 5.82
C GLY A 61 -3.43 3.74 6.79
N LEU A 62 -3.40 2.43 6.98
CA LEU A 62 -2.42 1.73 7.81
C LEU A 62 -1.51 0.89 6.91
N ASP A 63 -0.20 1.07 7.09
CA ASP A 63 0.84 0.30 6.42
C ASP A 63 1.95 0.03 7.45
N ILE A 64 2.45 -1.20 7.51
CA ILE A 64 3.49 -1.63 8.45
C ILE A 64 4.67 -2.17 7.64
N GLU A 65 5.87 -1.63 7.87
CA GLU A 65 7.09 -2.22 7.31
C GLU A 65 7.71 -3.17 8.32
N TRP A 66 7.95 -4.41 7.90
CA TRP A 66 8.52 -5.43 8.77
C TRP A 66 10.05 -5.52 8.63
N LYS A 67 10.80 -5.62 9.74
CA LYS A 67 10.35 -5.70 11.14
C LYS A 67 10.04 -4.30 11.72
N PRO A 68 8.83 -4.06 12.27
CA PRO A 68 8.58 -2.85 13.01
C PRO A 68 9.43 -2.90 14.27
N THR A 69 9.82 -1.73 14.73
CA THR A 69 10.68 -1.46 15.87
C THR A 69 9.90 -1.62 17.18
N PHE A 70 8.94 -2.53 17.22
CA PHE A 70 8.46 -3.04 18.49
C PHE A 70 9.56 -3.96 19.03
N VAL A 71 10.29 -3.45 20.01
CA VAL A 71 11.24 -4.27 20.77
C VAL A 71 10.40 -5.16 21.67
N LYS A 72 10.56 -6.48 21.56
CA LYS A 72 9.89 -7.43 22.47
C LYS A 72 10.29 -7.09 23.91
N GLY A 73 9.33 -6.62 24.72
CA GLY A 73 9.57 -6.13 26.09
C GLY A 73 9.98 -4.67 26.21
N GLY A 74 10.00 -3.90 25.11
CA GLY A 74 10.11 -2.45 25.12
C GLY A 74 8.81 -1.79 25.59
N ALA A 75 8.88 -0.54 26.05
CA ALA A 75 7.71 0.22 26.46
C ALA A 75 6.74 0.40 25.28
N GLU A 76 5.54 -0.16 25.41
CA GLU A 76 4.44 0.03 24.46
C GLU A 76 3.95 1.48 24.55
N ASN A 77 3.65 2.11 23.41
CA ASN A 77 2.95 3.39 23.41
C ASN A 77 1.44 3.13 23.68
N PRO A 78 0.90 3.53 24.85
CA PRO A 78 -0.46 3.18 25.24
C PRO A 78 -1.53 3.83 24.34
N ASN A 79 -1.27 5.04 23.84
CA ASN A 79 -2.18 5.75 22.94
C ASN A 79 -2.24 5.07 21.57
N LEU A 80 -1.08 4.64 21.06
CA LEU A 80 -1.02 3.89 19.80
C LEU A 80 -1.75 2.55 19.90
N LYS A 81 -1.56 1.84 21.01
CA LYS A 81 -2.26 0.57 21.26
C LYS A 81 -3.77 0.78 21.30
N THR A 82 -4.23 1.75 22.09
CA THR A 82 -5.66 2.10 22.20
C THR A 82 -6.24 2.45 20.84
N PHE A 83 -5.52 3.25 20.04
CA PHE A 83 -5.92 3.60 18.68
C PHE A 83 -6.07 2.35 17.78
N LEU A 84 -5.10 1.44 17.82
CA LEU A 84 -5.12 0.22 17.01
C LEU A 84 -6.26 -0.71 17.41
N GLU A 85 -6.52 -0.83 18.71
CA GLU A 85 -7.56 -1.69 19.30
C GLU A 85 -8.98 -1.12 19.19
N ASP A 86 -9.13 0.17 18.86
CA ASP A 86 -10.45 0.80 18.72
C ASP A 86 -11.19 0.32 17.44
N PRO A 87 -12.32 -0.40 17.55
CA PRO A 87 -13.08 -0.86 16.39
C PRO A 87 -13.82 0.26 15.63
N LEU A 88 -14.02 1.43 16.25
CA LEU A 88 -14.71 2.56 15.63
C LEU A 88 -13.82 3.30 14.62
N ILE A 89 -12.50 3.15 14.75
CA ILE A 89 -11.53 3.71 13.83
C ILE A 89 -11.26 2.68 12.74
N VAL A 90 -11.68 2.99 11.52
CA VAL A 90 -11.40 2.14 10.35
C VAL A 90 -9.95 2.30 9.92
N LYS A 91 -9.22 1.19 9.82
CA LYS A 91 -7.84 1.13 9.31
C LYS A 91 -7.83 0.40 7.98
N ALA A 92 -7.55 1.12 6.90
CA ALA A 92 -7.51 0.56 5.54
C ALA A 92 -6.08 0.26 5.10
N GLY A 93 -5.83 -0.93 4.56
CA GLY A 93 -4.52 -1.33 4.05
C GLY A 93 -4.63 -2.44 3.00
N VAL A 94 -3.53 -2.78 2.33
CA VAL A 94 -3.47 -3.93 1.41
C VAL A 94 -2.70 -5.05 2.09
N GLY A 95 -3.34 -6.19 2.34
CA GLY A 95 -2.70 -7.29 3.09
C GLY A 95 -2.70 -7.08 4.61
N ILE A 96 -3.52 -6.15 5.11
CA ILE A 96 -3.58 -5.72 6.52
C ILE A 96 -3.85 -6.88 7.49
N GLN A 97 -4.55 -7.93 7.05
CA GLN A 97 -4.81 -9.11 7.88
C GLN A 97 -3.53 -9.84 8.28
N GLY A 98 -2.55 -9.91 7.37
CA GLY A 98 -1.24 -10.50 7.65
C GLY A 98 -0.49 -9.68 8.70
N ASP A 99 -0.54 -8.36 8.57
CA ASP A 99 0.07 -7.43 9.52
C ASP A 99 -0.58 -7.48 10.90
N ALA A 100 -1.92 -7.48 10.96
CA ALA A 100 -2.68 -7.59 12.21
C ALA A 100 -2.41 -8.91 12.94
N THR A 101 -2.43 -10.04 12.20
CA THR A 101 -2.13 -11.36 12.76
C THR A 101 -0.73 -11.40 13.36
N LYS A 102 0.23 -10.77 12.67
CA LYS A 102 1.62 -10.73 13.12
C LYS A 102 1.82 -9.82 14.33
N MET A 103 1.15 -8.66 14.35
CA MET A 103 1.13 -7.75 15.50
C MET A 103 0.58 -8.43 16.76
N PHE A 104 -0.52 -9.18 16.63
CA PHE A 104 -1.07 -9.93 17.75
C PHE A 104 -0.11 -11.03 18.23
N ARG A 105 0.51 -11.76 17.30
CA ARG A 105 1.44 -12.85 17.62
C ARG A 105 2.70 -12.35 18.33
N ASP A 106 3.32 -11.30 17.81
CA ASP A 106 4.66 -10.85 18.24
C ASP A 106 4.56 -9.83 19.40
N TYR A 107 3.48 -9.03 19.46
CA TYR A 107 3.35 -7.89 20.37
C TYR A 107 2.05 -7.85 21.18
N ARG A 108 1.15 -8.82 21.01
CA ARG A 108 -0.14 -8.88 21.73
C ARG A 108 -1.02 -7.65 21.54
N VAL A 109 -0.87 -6.97 20.40
CA VAL A 109 -1.74 -5.84 20.00
C VAL A 109 -2.81 -6.37 19.04
N ASP A 110 -4.07 -6.20 19.41
CA ASP A 110 -5.22 -6.64 18.60
C ASP A 110 -5.71 -5.50 17.69
N ILE A 111 -5.28 -5.48 16.43
CA ILE A 111 -5.68 -4.41 15.51
C ILE A 111 -7.13 -4.63 15.05
N ARG A 112 -8.05 -3.79 15.53
CA ARG A 112 -9.48 -3.81 15.17
C ARG A 112 -9.83 -2.76 14.13
N GLY A 113 -10.96 -2.94 13.46
CA GLY A 113 -11.43 -2.03 12.40
C GLY A 113 -10.64 -2.14 11.09
N CYS A 114 -9.94 -3.26 10.86
CA CYS A 114 -9.15 -3.49 9.65
C CYS A 114 -10.03 -3.69 8.41
N VAL A 115 -9.75 -2.93 7.35
CA VAL A 115 -10.36 -3.07 6.02
C VAL A 115 -9.29 -3.36 4.99
N ASP A 116 -9.37 -4.52 4.34
CA ASP A 116 -8.47 -4.86 3.25
C ASP A 116 -8.97 -4.29 1.92
N LEU A 117 -8.18 -3.39 1.34
CA LEU A 117 -8.51 -2.72 0.09
C LEU A 117 -8.61 -3.68 -1.11
N SER A 118 -7.89 -4.80 -1.10
CA SER A 118 -8.01 -5.82 -2.15
C SER A 118 -9.38 -6.50 -2.12
N TYR A 119 -9.86 -6.88 -0.93
CA TYR A 119 -11.19 -7.47 -0.79
C TYR A 119 -12.30 -6.45 -1.06
N LEU A 120 -12.13 -5.21 -0.59
CA LEU A 120 -13.07 -4.14 -0.85
C LEU A 120 -13.20 -3.88 -2.37
N ALA A 121 -12.08 -3.75 -3.09
CA ALA A 121 -12.08 -3.54 -4.54
C ALA A 121 -12.82 -4.65 -5.30
N ARG A 122 -12.67 -5.92 -4.89
CA ARG A 122 -13.38 -7.06 -5.50
C ARG A 122 -14.87 -7.09 -5.18
N THR A 123 -15.26 -6.51 -4.05
CA THR A 123 -16.65 -6.43 -3.62
C THR A 123 -17.39 -5.33 -4.37
N VAL A 124 -16.77 -4.15 -4.50
CA VAL A 124 -17.39 -2.98 -5.15
C VAL A 124 -17.26 -2.98 -6.67
N ASP A 125 -16.19 -3.58 -7.22
CA ASP A 125 -15.92 -3.60 -8.66
C ASP A 125 -15.57 -5.03 -9.12
N ASN A 126 -16.49 -5.96 -8.84
CA ASN A 126 -16.33 -7.38 -9.18
C ASN A 126 -16.18 -7.62 -10.69
N ALA A 127 -16.83 -6.80 -11.51
CA ALA A 127 -16.75 -6.90 -12.97
C ALA A 127 -15.30 -6.70 -13.45
N ARG A 128 -14.58 -5.74 -12.87
CA ARG A 128 -13.19 -5.44 -13.21
C ARG A 128 -12.19 -6.39 -12.57
N TRP A 129 -12.43 -6.79 -11.32
CA TRP A 129 -11.47 -7.58 -10.53
C TRP A 129 -11.84 -9.07 -10.51
N LYS A 130 -11.69 -9.74 -11.65
CA LYS A 130 -11.86 -11.20 -11.77
C LYS A 130 -10.63 -11.95 -11.24
N GLY A 131 -10.86 -13.17 -10.72
CA GLY A 131 -9.81 -14.09 -10.28
C GLY A 131 -9.96 -14.55 -8.82
N SER A 132 -9.12 -15.50 -8.42
CA SER A 132 -9.18 -16.12 -7.08
C SER A 132 -8.92 -15.12 -5.95
N TYR A 133 -9.69 -15.23 -4.86
CA TYR A 133 -9.51 -14.45 -3.62
C TYR A 133 -8.22 -14.82 -2.88
N SER A 134 -7.61 -15.96 -3.20
CA SER A 134 -6.30 -16.36 -2.68
C SER A 134 -5.12 -15.53 -3.22
N GLN A 135 -5.35 -14.69 -4.23
CA GLN A 135 -4.34 -13.82 -4.84
C GLN A 135 -4.70 -12.34 -4.58
N PRO A 136 -4.18 -11.73 -3.50
CA PRO A 136 -4.53 -10.35 -3.17
C PRO A 136 -4.07 -9.38 -4.26
N ILE A 137 -4.87 -8.35 -4.50
CA ILE A 137 -4.57 -7.28 -5.45
C ILE A 137 -3.54 -6.37 -4.80
N GLY A 138 -2.35 -6.29 -5.38
CA GLY A 138 -1.30 -5.40 -4.89
C GLY A 138 -1.68 -3.92 -5.02
N LEU A 139 -1.24 -3.11 -4.05
CA LEU A 139 -1.47 -1.67 -3.99
C LEU A 139 -1.17 -0.93 -5.30
N ALA A 140 -0.08 -1.29 -5.98
CA ALA A 140 0.29 -0.67 -7.25
C ALA A 140 -0.77 -0.85 -8.35
N ARG A 141 -1.46 -2.01 -8.38
CA ARG A 141 -2.57 -2.25 -9.31
C ARG A 141 -3.80 -1.44 -8.93
N LEU A 142 -4.09 -1.31 -7.64
CA LEU A 142 -5.21 -0.49 -7.16
C LEU A 142 -5.00 0.99 -7.51
N ILE A 143 -3.82 1.54 -7.25
CA ILE A 143 -3.47 2.94 -7.60
C ILE A 143 -3.51 3.15 -9.12
N ALA A 144 -2.95 2.22 -9.90
CA ALA A 144 -3.01 2.31 -11.36
C ALA A 144 -4.45 2.32 -11.89
N THR A 145 -5.37 1.61 -11.23
CA THR A 145 -6.76 1.46 -11.69
C THR A 145 -7.67 2.59 -11.22
N TYR A 146 -7.52 3.05 -9.99
CA TYR A 146 -8.43 4.04 -9.38
C TYR A 146 -7.89 5.47 -9.39
N GLU A 147 -6.59 5.65 -9.61
CA GLU A 147 -5.96 6.97 -9.66
C GLU A 147 -5.24 7.27 -10.98
N ASP A 148 -5.14 6.30 -11.89
CA ASP A 148 -4.37 6.43 -13.14
C ASP A 148 -2.94 6.92 -12.87
N ARG A 149 -2.30 6.32 -11.85
CA ARG A 149 -0.91 6.64 -11.44
C ARG A 149 -0.05 5.38 -11.30
N LEU A 150 1.23 5.55 -11.54
CA LEU A 150 2.24 4.50 -11.36
C LEU A 150 2.85 4.54 -9.97
N LEU A 151 2.60 3.52 -9.15
CA LEU A 151 3.36 3.30 -7.92
C LEU A 151 4.64 2.52 -8.23
N VAL A 152 5.79 3.20 -8.21
CA VAL A 152 7.09 2.56 -8.44
C VAL A 152 7.54 1.83 -7.17
N LYS A 153 7.48 0.51 -7.18
CA LYS A 153 8.08 -0.33 -6.13
C LYS A 153 9.56 -0.57 -6.45
N GLY A 154 10.43 0.24 -5.85
CA GLY A 154 11.87 0.14 -6.01
C GLY A 154 12.53 -0.87 -5.06
N LYS A 155 13.87 -0.98 -5.11
CA LYS A 155 14.67 -1.82 -4.20
C LYS A 155 14.52 -1.44 -2.72
N ILE A 156 13.97 -0.26 -2.42
CA ILE A 156 13.71 0.25 -1.07
C ILE A 156 12.79 -0.69 -0.28
N THR A 157 11.90 -1.45 -0.94
CA THR A 157 11.04 -2.46 -0.28
C THR A 157 11.82 -3.48 0.54
N ARG A 158 13.05 -3.81 0.12
CA ARG A 158 13.94 -4.80 0.75
C ARG A 158 15.12 -4.15 1.49
N SER A 159 15.06 -2.84 1.72
CA SER A 159 16.10 -2.12 2.46
C SER A 159 16.07 -2.45 3.95
N ASN A 160 17.14 -2.15 4.68
CA ASN A 160 17.15 -2.34 6.12
C ASN A 160 16.29 -1.27 6.81
N TRP A 161 15.11 -1.68 7.29
CA TRP A 161 14.15 -0.86 8.03
C TRP A 161 14.43 -0.78 9.55
N GLU A 162 15.39 -1.56 10.05
CA GLU A 162 15.80 -1.61 11.47
C GLU A 162 16.82 -0.52 11.83
N ARG A 163 17.20 0.37 10.92
CA ARG A 163 18.19 1.44 11.16
C ARG A 163 17.63 2.53 12.06
N ASN A 164 18.29 2.94 13.15
CA ASN A 164 17.81 3.99 14.06
C ASN A 164 17.25 5.24 13.33
N GLN A 165 17.90 5.69 12.26
CA GLN A 165 17.39 6.73 11.37
C GLN A 165 17.14 6.18 9.95
N LEU A 166 15.91 6.35 9.45
CA LEU A 166 15.56 6.03 8.07
C LEU A 166 16.06 7.13 7.12
N SER A 167 16.54 6.73 5.94
CA SER A 167 16.93 7.69 4.90
C SER A 167 15.71 8.47 4.38
N VAL A 168 15.94 9.62 3.75
CA VAL A 168 14.86 10.43 3.17
C VAL A 168 14.08 9.63 2.14
N GLU A 169 14.75 8.79 1.34
CA GLU A 169 14.13 7.93 0.33
C GLU A 169 13.27 6.83 0.97
N GLN A 170 13.71 6.25 2.11
CA GLN A 170 12.91 5.30 2.88
C GLN A 170 11.66 5.97 3.46
N GLN A 171 11.80 7.19 3.99
CA GLN A 171 10.67 7.97 4.50
C GLN A 171 9.68 8.37 3.38
N GLU A 172 10.18 8.68 2.19
CA GLU A 172 9.34 9.02 1.04
C GLU A 172 8.63 7.80 0.45
N TYR A 173 9.34 6.67 0.31
CA TYR A 173 8.73 5.40 -0.03
C TYR A 173 7.63 5.05 0.99
N ALA A 174 7.92 5.23 2.26
CA ALA A 174 6.99 4.98 3.34
C ALA A 174 5.73 5.85 3.30
N ALA A 175 5.90 7.13 3.02
CA ALA A 175 4.75 8.02 2.88
C ALA A 175 3.86 7.66 1.66
N ASN A 176 4.41 7.00 0.63
CA ASN A 176 3.66 6.55 -0.54
C ASN A 176 2.82 5.27 -0.32
N GLY A 177 3.15 4.42 0.66
CA GLY A 177 2.47 3.13 0.90
C GLY A 177 1.05 3.23 1.46
N GLY A 178 0.73 4.29 2.21
CA GLY A 178 -0.62 4.51 2.76
C GLY A 178 -1.53 5.29 1.81
N SER A 179 -2.03 4.69 0.73
CA SER A 179 -2.93 5.39 -0.22
C SER A 179 -4.29 5.76 0.39
N ARG A 180 -4.90 6.86 -0.09
CA ARG A 180 -6.11 7.52 0.44
C ARG A 180 -7.31 7.33 -0.50
N PRO A 181 -8.56 7.11 -0.03
CA PRO A 181 -9.77 7.39 -0.83
C PRO A 181 -10.02 8.90 -0.95
N ARG A 182 -10.34 9.42 -2.15
CA ARG A 182 -10.38 10.88 -2.43
C ARG A 182 -11.23 11.74 -1.46
N SER A 183 -12.22 11.19 -0.75
CA SER A 183 -13.28 11.98 -0.12
C SER A 183 -13.08 12.49 1.33
N THR A 184 -12.05 12.09 2.10
CA THR A 184 -11.96 12.51 3.52
C THR A 184 -10.59 13.04 3.94
N ALA A 185 -10.56 14.13 4.71
CA ALA A 185 -9.38 14.73 5.33
C ALA A 185 -8.78 13.84 6.43
N SER A 186 -8.57 12.57 6.10
CA SER A 186 -8.21 11.49 6.98
C SER A 186 -6.69 11.46 7.18
N PRO A 187 -6.20 11.56 8.42
CA PRO A 187 -4.79 11.53 8.70
C PRO A 187 -4.20 10.13 8.40
N ARG A 188 -2.91 10.09 8.02
CA ARG A 188 -2.19 8.83 7.74
C ARG A 188 -1.45 8.39 8.97
N LEU A 189 -1.62 7.14 9.37
CA LEU A 189 -0.81 6.55 10.44
C LEU A 189 0.03 5.43 9.84
N ARG A 190 1.35 5.62 9.91
CA ARG A 190 2.31 4.56 9.61
C ARG A 190 3.05 4.23 10.88
N ILE A 191 3.00 2.97 11.26
CA ILE A 191 3.66 2.48 12.47
C ILE A 191 5.01 1.91 12.06
N ARG A 192 6.06 2.51 12.64
CA ARG A 192 7.42 2.04 12.58
C ARG A 192 7.78 1.40 13.90
#